data_AF-B2WMW1-F1
#
_entry.id   AF-B2WMW1-F1
#
_cell.length_a   1.000
_cell.length_b   1.000
_cell.length_c   1.000
_cell.angle_alpha   90.00
_cell.angle_beta   90.00
_cell.angle_gamma   90.00
#
_symmetry.space_group_name_H-M   'P 1'
#
loop_
_entity.id
_entity.type
_entity.pdbx_description
1 polymer ?
#
loop_
_entity_poly.entity_id
_entity_poly.type
_entity_poly.pdbx_seq_one_letter_code
_entity_poly.pdbx_strand_id
1 'polypeptide(L)' 'MAVWQWFKSIQPKTRMMIGVGIMAYAAAGLYLSDKAEEKFGLTPTEQDRKQLREALPRISPVEKRNP' A
#
# COMPACT_ATOMS: atom_id res chain seq x y z
N MET A 1 -17.13 23.33 1.26
CA MET A 1 -17.54 22.10 0.54
C MET A 1 -18.58 21.34 1.37
N ALA A 2 -19.71 20.97 0.77
CA ALA A 2 -20.82 20.30 1.46
C ALA A 2 -20.41 18.97 2.12
N VAL A 3 -19.60 18.17 1.42
CA VAL A 3 -19.09 16.87 1.93
C VAL A 3 -18.26 17.04 3.21
N TRP A 4 -17.42 18.08 3.28
CA TRP A 4 -16.60 18.35 4.46
C TRP A 4 -17.43 18.77 5.68
N GLN A 5 -18.48 19.57 5.46
CA GLN A 5 -19.37 19.96 6.56
C GLN A 5 -20.21 18.79 7.06
N TRP A 6 -20.69 17.93 6.15
CA TRP A 6 -21.38 16.69 6.50
C TRP A 6 -20.50 15.72 7.29
N PHE A 7 -19.25 15.51 6.88
CA PHE A 7 -18.32 14.68 7.65
C PHE A 7 -18.09 15.26 9.06
N LYS A 8 -17.98 16.59 9.15
CA LYS A 8 -17.85 17.31 10.43
C LYS A 8 -19.14 17.38 11.26
N SER A 9 -20.31 17.02 10.74
CA SER A 9 -21.54 16.94 11.55
C SER A 9 -21.70 15.58 12.25
N ILE A 10 -20.97 14.55 11.83
CA ILE A 10 -20.97 13.23 12.46
C ILE A 10 -20.30 13.30 13.83
N GLN A 11 -20.76 12.57 14.86
CA GLN A 11 -20.11 12.57 16.17
C GLN A 11 -18.63 12.09 16.09
N PRO A 12 -17.67 12.74 16.78
CA PRO A 12 -16.24 12.39 16.67
C PRO A 12 -15.91 10.91 16.94
N LYS A 13 -16.60 10.28 17.90
CA LYS A 13 -16.43 8.85 18.21
C LYS A 13 -16.83 7.97 17.02
N THR A 14 -17.93 8.30 16.33
CA THR A 14 -18.39 7.56 15.15
C THR A 14 -17.41 7.70 13.99
N ARG A 15 -16.79 8.87 13.81
CA ARG A 15 -15.74 9.05 12.78
C ARG A 15 -14.53 8.17 13.05
N MET A 16 -14.10 8.05 14.30
CA MET A 16 -13.02 7.15 14.70
C MET A 16 -13.38 5.69 14.41
N MET A 17 -14.60 5.25 14.75
CA MET A 17 -15.07 3.90 14.46
C MET A 17 -15.09 3.60 12.96
N ILE A 18 -15.58 4.54 12.14
CA ILE A 18 -15.57 4.42 10.67
C ILE A 18 -14.12 4.32 10.17
N GLY A 19 -13.23 5.18 10.65
CA GLY A 19 -11.81 5.16 10.30
C GLY A 19 -11.16 3.80 10.61
N VAL A 20 -11.36 3.30 11.84
CA VAL A 20 -10.85 1.99 12.26
C VAL A 20 -11.45 0.86 11.40
N GLY A 21 -12.75 0.92 11.10
CA GLY A 21 -13.41 -0.06 10.24
C GLY A 21 -12.81 -0.11 8.83
N ILE A 22 -12.56 1.05 8.23
CA ILE A 22 -11.91 1.14 6.91
C ILE A 22 -10.48 0.58 6.97
N MET A 23 -9.71 0.94 8.00
CA MET A 23 -8.34 0.44 8.17
C MET A 23 -8.31 -1.08 8.36
N ALA A 24 -9.22 -1.63 9.15
CA ALA A 24 -9.35 -3.07 9.36
C ALA A 24 -9.73 -3.81 8.07
N TYR A 25 -10.67 -3.26 7.29
CA TYR A 25 -11.05 -3.82 5.99
C TYR A 25 -9.89 -3.80 5.00
N ALA A 26 -9.14 -2.69 4.91
CA ALA A 26 -7.96 -2.59 4.07
C ALA A 26 -6.87 -3.60 4.47
N ALA A 27 -6.59 -3.73 5.77
CA ALA A 27 -5.62 -4.70 6.28
C ALA A 27 -6.04 -6.15 5.97
N ALA A 28 -7.32 -6.47 6.13
CA ALA A 28 -7.87 -7.77 5.75
C ALA A 28 -7.74 -8.02 4.24
N GLY A 29 -8.02 -7.00 3.41
CA GLY A 29 -7.86 -7.08 1.96
C GLY A 29 -6.41 -7.35 1.54
N LEU A 30 -5.45 -6.65 2.14
CA LEU A 30 -4.01 -6.88 1.89
C LEU A 30 -3.59 -8.29 2.31
N TYR A 31 -4.01 -8.75 3.50
CA TYR A 31 -3.69 -10.09 3.97
C TYR A 31 -4.29 -11.20 3.09
N LEU A 32 -5.51 -10.98 2.58
CA LEU A 32 -6.16 -11.91 1.67
C LEU A 32 -5.57 -11.84 0.25
N SER A 33 -4.99 -10.71 -0.16
CA SER A 33 -4.34 -10.55 -1.48
C SER A 33 -3.20 -11.55 -1.64
N ASP A 34 -2.31 -11.65 -0.65
CA ASP A 34 -1.18 -12.58 -0.70
C ASP A 34 -1.64 -14.05 -0.87
N LYS A 35 -2.69 -14.42 -0.14
CA LYS A 35 -3.32 -15.75 -0.22
C LYS A 35 -4.02 -16.00 -1.56
N ALA A 36 -4.63 -14.97 -2.12
CA ALA A 36 -5.25 -15.04 -3.43
C ALA A 36 -4.18 -15.19 -4.52
N GLU A 37 -3.13 -14.38 -4.49
CA GLU A 37 -2.00 -14.43 -5.42
C GLU A 37 -1.34 -15.82 -5.45
N GLU A 38 -1.18 -16.45 -4.28
CA GLU A 38 -0.69 -17.82 -4.15
C GLU A 38 -1.62 -18.85 -4.82
N LYS A 39 -2.93 -18.73 -4.64
CA LYS A 39 -3.91 -19.65 -5.25
C LYS A 39 -4.13 -19.42 -6.74
N PHE A 40 -4.03 -18.18 -7.21
CA PHE A 40 -4.15 -17.81 -8.61
C PHE A 40 -2.84 -18.01 -9.40
N GLY A 41 -1.75 -18.42 -8.73
CA GLY A 41 -0.46 -18.67 -9.38
C GLY A 41 0.22 -17.39 -9.88
N LEU A 42 -0.12 -16.24 -9.30
CA LEU A 42 0.49 -14.94 -9.58
C LEU A 42 1.74 -14.71 -8.72
N THR A 43 2.24 -15.75 -8.05
CA THR A 43 3.48 -15.71 -7.29
C THR A 43 4.67 -15.53 -8.23
N PRO A 44 5.56 -14.55 -7.98
CA PRO A 44 6.71 -14.30 -8.84
C PRO A 44 7.59 -15.55 -8.95
N THR A 45 7.77 -16.05 -10.17
CA THR A 45 8.64 -17.20 -10.44
C THR A 45 10.11 -16.77 -10.29
N GLU A 46 11.02 -17.73 -10.09
CA GLU A 46 12.47 -17.48 -10.08
C GLU A 46 12.97 -16.73 -11.33
N GLN A 47 12.28 -16.87 -12.47
CA GLN A 47 12.57 -16.14 -13.70
C GLN A 47 12.19 -14.65 -13.60
N ASP A 48 11.05 -14.31 -13.00
CA ASP A 48 10.61 -12.91 -12.82
C ASP A 48 11.57 -12.15 -11.91
N ARG A 49 12.09 -12.82 -10.88
CA ARG A 49 13.10 -12.24 -9.97
C ARG A 49 14.41 -11.94 -10.69
N LYS A 50 14.80 -12.76 -11.67
CA LYS A 50 16.01 -12.52 -12.48
C LYS A 50 15.81 -11.33 -13.43
N GLN A 51 14.69 -11.30 -14.15
CA GLN A 51 14.37 -10.18 -15.04
C GLN A 51 14.27 -8.86 -14.27
N LEU A 52 13.67 -8.87 -13.07
CA LEU A 52 13.59 -7.69 -12.22
C LEU A 52 14.98 -7.19 -11.79
N ARG A 53 15.90 -8.10 -11.44
CA ARG A 53 17.28 -7.75 -11.08
C ARG A 53 18.06 -7.17 -12.25
N GLU A 54 17.83 -7.67 -13.46
CA GLU A 54 18.45 -7.15 -14.69
C GLU A 54 17.88 -5.79 -15.10
N ALA A 55 16.59 -5.54 -14.83
CA ALA A 55 15.93 -4.27 -15.14
C ALA A 55 16.21 -3.15 -14.12
N LEU A 56 16.69 -3.49 -12.91
CA LEU A 56 16.96 -2.49 -11.88
C LEU A 56 18.22 -1.67 -12.20
N PRO A 57 18.14 -0.33 -12.22
CA PRO A 57 19.31 0.52 -12.44
C PRO A 57 20.28 0.45 -11.26
N ARG A 58 21.58 0.45 -11.53
CA ARG A 58 22.62 0.59 -10.49
C ARG A 58 22.62 2.02 -9.96
N ILE A 59 22.20 2.22 -8.72
CA ILE A 59 22.27 3.50 -8.03
C ILE A 59 23.65 3.61 -7.37
N SER A 60 24.49 4.52 -7.86
CA SER A 60 25.71 4.93 -7.17
C SER A 60 25.46 6.22 -6.39
N PRO A 61 25.62 6.23 -5.05
CA PRO A 61 25.50 7.46 -4.28
C PRO A 61 26.63 8.43 -4.68
N VAL A 62 26.27 9.67 -4.99
CA VAL A 62 27.23 10.77 -5.23
C VAL A 62 27.20 11.68 -4.00
N GLU A 63 28.34 11.86 -3.33
CA GLU A 63 28.44 12.85 -2.26
C GLU A 63 28.24 14.26 -2.82
N LYS A 64 27.36 15.04 -2.17
CA LYS A 64 27.20 16.45 -2.49
C LYS A 64 28.51 17.18 -2.16
N ARG A 65 29.16 17.75 -3.19
CA ARG A 65 30.23 18.73 -3.00
C ARG A 65 29.62 19.98 -2.33
N ASN A 66 29.96 20.20 -1.08
CA ASN A 66 29.58 21.41 -0.34
C ASN A 66 30.38 22.61 -0.89
N PRO A 67 29.77 23.80 -1.09
CA PRO A 67 30.46 25.01 -1.52
C PRO A 67 31.38 25.59 -0.45
#